data_AF-A0A2H0RMT7-F1
#
_entry.id   AF-A0A2H0RMT7-F1
#
_cell.length_a   1.000
_cell.length_b   1.000
_cell.length_c   1.000
_cell.angle_alpha   90.00
_cell.angle_beta   90.00
_cell.angle_gamma   90.00
#
_symmetry.space_group_name_H-M   'P 1'
#
loop_
_entity.id
_entity.type
_entity.pdbx_description
1 polymer ?
#
loop_
_entity_poly.entity_id
_entity_poly.type
_entity_poly.pdbx_seq_one_letter_code
_entity_poly.pdbx_strand_id
1 'polypeptide(L)'
;MEEAEDNEEELEDDAPVKKGGRLKALVARAQKGAEETVLITKRIKRTELPLDLLEDRTKKPDSGNIKKNTEIMEKTFADFGIEVEVVDVAIGPTITQYALRPAHGIKIARIVALQNDLALALAAHPIRIEAPIPGRSLVGIEVPNKTIAPVSLRSLIDSEAFRKADTDLTFALGKDVTGKAWVAGLEKAPHLLVAGATGSGKSVCLNNIIVSLLYQHGPDTLKFIMVDPKRVELPAYTGIPHLLVPPIIKSEDAINALKWTVREMERRLDVLSLAGMRNIADYNKKHDEQMPYIVFVIDELADLMAQASRDVEALIVRIAQMARAVGIHLVLATQRPSVDVITGTIKANIPTRIAFAVASQTDSRTILDYAGAEKLLGRGDMLFMSPSLSKARRMQGAFLSDKEIKAVVKALKDESVPDYNYDITEDHKNGQTVLDGEDNDPLLEDALEVVIASGKASTSLLQRRLKIGYSRAARIMDILEDRGAISGQEGSKPREVLISSVDELYGGDANTEEEPHGVFMDDQDTEESDEDSDTDDEYLGGNERFEDEDEDKEDSDEDDAFEEEDEDEDDR
;
A
#
# COMPACT_ATOMS: atom_id res chain seq x y z
N MET A 1 75.51 -20.96 -1.45
CA MET A 1 75.84 -21.32 -0.05
C MET A 1 74.90 -20.50 0.78
N GLU A 2 73.82 -21.03 1.36
CA GLU A 2 73.46 -22.40 1.71
C GLU A 2 71.96 -22.61 1.54
N GLU A 3 71.62 -23.88 1.29
CA GLU A 3 70.29 -24.48 1.27
C GLU A 3 69.77 -24.70 2.70
N ALA A 4 68.46 -24.70 2.88
CA ALA A 4 67.73 -25.40 3.94
C ALA A 4 66.25 -25.40 3.50
N GLU A 5 65.78 -26.44 2.82
CA GLU A 5 65.28 -27.74 3.34
C GLU A 5 63.85 -27.67 3.89
N ASP A 6 63.06 -28.55 3.28
CA ASP A 6 61.64 -28.80 3.44
C ASP A 6 61.24 -29.22 4.86
N ASN A 7 60.00 -28.89 5.23
CA ASN A 7 59.21 -29.80 6.07
C ASN A 7 57.73 -29.64 5.73
N GLU A 8 57.23 -30.60 4.97
CA GLU A 8 55.81 -30.89 4.78
C GLU A 8 55.25 -31.49 6.07
N GLU A 9 54.24 -30.84 6.67
CA GLU A 9 53.34 -31.50 7.62
C GLU A 9 52.02 -31.77 6.89
N GLU A 10 51.78 -33.05 6.59
CA GLU A 10 50.51 -33.61 6.18
C GLU A 10 49.45 -33.33 7.27
N LEU A 11 48.40 -32.60 6.91
CA LEU A 11 47.17 -32.52 7.71
C LEU A 11 46.16 -33.50 7.12
N GLU A 12 45.90 -34.56 7.88
CA GLU A 12 44.86 -35.56 7.64
C GLU A 12 43.47 -34.92 7.50
N ASP A 13 42.78 -35.25 6.42
CA ASP A 13 41.35 -35.04 6.25
C ASP A 13 40.57 -36.08 7.08
N ASP A 14 39.60 -35.59 7.85
CA ASP A 14 38.16 -35.91 7.72
C ASP A 14 37.43 -36.26 9.03
N ALA A 15 36.62 -35.32 9.50
CA ALA A 15 35.39 -35.62 10.22
C ALA A 15 34.34 -34.53 9.88
N PRO A 16 33.16 -34.88 9.33
CA PRO A 16 32.19 -33.89 8.91
C PRO A 16 31.49 -33.32 10.14
N VAL A 17 31.90 -32.12 10.57
CA VAL A 17 31.16 -31.34 11.56
C VAL A 17 29.80 -30.98 10.97
N LYS A 18 28.73 -31.57 11.53
CA LYS A 18 27.32 -31.40 11.16
C LYS A 18 26.90 -29.90 11.11
N LYS A 19 27.12 -29.24 9.97
CA LYS A 19 26.71 -27.85 9.70
C LYS A 19 25.18 -27.64 9.71
N GLY A 20 24.38 -28.70 9.59
CA GLY A 20 22.91 -28.62 9.62
C GLY A 20 22.29 -28.37 11.00
N GLY A 21 22.98 -28.70 12.10
CA GLY A 21 22.42 -28.57 13.46
C GLY A 21 22.45 -27.13 13.98
N ARG A 22 23.49 -26.37 13.61
CA ARG A 22 23.69 -24.99 14.06
C ARG A 22 22.73 -24.02 13.36
N LEU A 23 22.45 -24.25 12.07
CA LEU A 23 21.44 -23.51 11.31
C LEU A 23 20.02 -23.81 11.83
N LYS A 24 19.68 -25.07 12.10
CA LYS A 24 18.38 -25.42 12.73
C LYS A 24 18.21 -24.79 14.11
N ALA A 25 19.26 -24.79 14.93
CA ALA A 25 19.22 -24.19 16.27
C ALA A 25 19.15 -22.65 16.22
N LEU A 26 19.79 -22.00 15.24
CA LEU A 26 19.72 -20.55 15.04
C LEU A 26 18.39 -20.10 14.43
N VAL A 27 17.85 -20.85 13.46
CA VAL A 27 16.49 -20.65 12.93
C VAL A 27 15.46 -20.83 14.03
N ALA A 28 15.60 -21.85 14.88
CA ALA A 28 14.73 -22.04 16.04
C ALA A 28 14.87 -20.93 17.09
N ARG A 29 16.05 -20.30 17.20
CA ARG A 29 16.29 -19.19 18.13
C ARG A 29 15.81 -17.83 17.59
N ALA A 30 15.83 -17.63 16.27
CA ALA A 30 15.16 -16.52 15.59
C ALA A 30 13.63 -16.68 15.63
N GLN A 31 13.11 -17.91 15.50
CA GLN A 31 11.70 -18.26 15.68
C GLN A 31 11.21 -18.07 17.13
N LYS A 32 12.09 -18.25 18.12
CA LYS A 32 11.77 -18.02 19.54
C LYS A 32 11.72 -16.54 19.96
N GLY A 33 12.20 -15.62 19.12
CA GLY A 33 12.29 -14.19 19.43
C GLY A 33 11.16 -13.33 18.85
N ALA A 34 10.36 -13.88 17.94
CA ALA A 34 9.18 -13.23 17.40
C ALA A 34 8.19 -14.33 16.98
N GLU A 35 7.15 -14.55 17.79
CA GLU A 35 5.99 -15.38 17.41
C GLU A 35 5.12 -14.63 16.37
N GLU A 36 5.74 -14.26 15.24
CA GLU A 36 5.04 -13.82 14.03
C GLU A 36 5.02 -15.01 13.04
N THR A 37 3.86 -15.25 12.42
CA THR A 37 3.66 -16.35 11.46
C THR A 37 4.65 -16.22 10.28
N VAL A 38 5.60 -17.15 10.22
CA VAL A 38 6.66 -17.15 9.22
C VAL A 38 6.08 -17.48 7.83
N LEU A 39 6.09 -16.50 6.92
CA LEU A 39 5.64 -16.65 5.53
C LEU A 39 6.68 -17.43 4.70
N ILE A 40 6.76 -18.74 4.90
CA ILE A 40 7.62 -19.65 4.14
C ILE A 40 6.77 -20.77 3.55
N THR A 41 6.99 -21.06 2.27
CA THR A 41 6.24 -22.10 1.55
C THR A 41 7.17 -23.17 0.98
N LYS A 42 6.77 -24.45 1.12
CA LYS A 42 7.46 -25.63 0.58
C LYS A 42 6.93 -26.14 -0.76
N ARG A 43 5.73 -25.73 -1.15
CA ARG A 43 5.07 -26.16 -2.39
C ARG A 43 4.72 -24.93 -3.21
N ILE A 44 5.25 -24.86 -4.43
CA ILE A 44 4.92 -23.79 -5.37
C ILE A 44 3.83 -24.33 -6.29
N LYS A 45 2.59 -23.87 -6.13
CA LYS A 45 1.58 -24.05 -7.19
C LYS A 45 1.74 -22.94 -8.22
N ARG A 46 1.87 -23.32 -9.49
CA ARG A 46 1.70 -22.36 -10.59
C ARG A 46 0.22 -22.07 -10.75
N THR A 47 -0.15 -20.80 -10.63
CA THR A 47 -1.48 -20.35 -11.00
C THR A 47 -1.54 -20.21 -12.52
N GLU A 48 -2.34 -21.06 -13.15
CA GLU A 48 -2.61 -21.00 -14.59
C GLU A 48 -3.95 -20.30 -14.84
N LEU A 49 -3.94 -18.97 -14.82
CA LEU A 49 -5.11 -18.19 -15.24
C LEU A 49 -5.23 -18.21 -16.77
N PRO A 50 -6.38 -18.67 -17.32
CA PRO A 50 -6.54 -18.70 -18.75
C PRO A 50 -6.79 -17.29 -19.30
N LEU A 51 -6.14 -16.96 -20.43
CA LEU A 51 -6.18 -15.60 -20.99
C LEU A 51 -7.58 -15.18 -21.46
N ASP A 52 -8.48 -16.12 -21.73
CA ASP A 52 -9.88 -15.90 -22.12
C ASP A 52 -10.74 -15.23 -21.04
N LEU A 53 -10.25 -15.14 -19.80
CA LEU A 53 -10.83 -14.28 -18.77
C LEU A 53 -10.67 -12.78 -19.11
N LEU A 54 -9.73 -12.42 -19.99
CA LEU A 54 -9.50 -11.07 -20.47
C LEU A 54 -10.03 -10.88 -21.89
N GLU A 55 -10.66 -9.73 -22.13
CA GLU A 55 -11.25 -9.38 -23.42
C GLU A 55 -10.19 -8.78 -24.36
N ASP A 56 -10.19 -9.23 -25.62
CA ASP A 56 -9.40 -8.57 -26.67
C ASP A 56 -10.20 -7.40 -27.26
N ARG A 57 -9.58 -6.22 -27.32
CA ARG A 57 -10.22 -5.00 -27.83
C ARG A 57 -9.39 -4.47 -28.99
N THR A 58 -9.86 -4.70 -30.21
CA THR A 58 -9.09 -4.46 -31.46
C THR A 58 -9.52 -3.21 -32.23
N LYS A 59 -10.16 -2.23 -31.56
CA LYS A 59 -10.59 -0.99 -32.23
C LYS A 59 -9.37 -0.23 -32.75
N LYS A 60 -9.38 0.16 -34.03
CA LYS A 60 -8.30 0.95 -34.64
C LYS A 60 -8.46 2.44 -34.32
N PRO A 61 -7.36 3.17 -34.08
CA PRO A 61 -7.41 4.62 -33.89
C PRO A 61 -7.71 5.34 -35.21
N ASP A 62 -8.36 6.50 -35.12
CA ASP A 62 -8.57 7.41 -36.26
C ASP A 62 -7.84 8.74 -36.01
N SER A 63 -6.76 8.96 -36.74
CA SER A 63 -5.93 10.18 -36.71
C SER A 63 -6.58 11.38 -37.41
N GLY A 64 -7.70 11.19 -38.11
CA GLY A 64 -8.25 12.17 -39.03
C GLY A 64 -7.41 12.33 -40.31
N ASN A 65 -7.47 13.53 -40.92
CA ASN A 65 -6.80 13.80 -42.19
C ASN A 65 -5.36 14.26 -41.97
N ILE A 66 -4.43 13.30 -42.01
CA ILE A 66 -2.99 13.53 -41.81
C ILE A 66 -2.44 14.58 -42.78
N LYS A 67 -2.77 14.49 -44.08
CA LYS A 67 -2.27 15.43 -45.09
C LYS A 67 -2.68 16.87 -44.79
N LYS A 68 -3.97 17.06 -44.47
CA LYS A 68 -4.49 18.39 -44.10
C LYS A 68 -3.82 18.92 -42.84
N ASN A 69 -3.60 18.07 -41.83
CA ASN A 69 -2.94 18.48 -40.60
C ASN A 69 -1.48 18.87 -40.84
N THR A 70 -0.75 18.13 -41.68
CA THR A 70 0.62 18.48 -42.12
C THR A 70 0.66 19.86 -42.79
N GLU A 71 -0.24 20.10 -43.76
CA GLU A 71 -0.32 21.40 -44.45
C GLU A 71 -0.63 22.55 -43.49
N ILE A 72 -1.53 22.33 -42.53
CA ILE A 72 -1.84 23.32 -41.48
C ILE A 72 -0.60 23.60 -40.63
N MET A 73 0.11 22.56 -40.16
CA MET A 73 1.30 22.73 -39.32
C MET A 73 2.38 23.54 -40.03
N GLU A 74 2.76 23.14 -41.24
CA GLU A 74 3.80 23.81 -42.02
C GLU A 74 3.43 25.26 -42.33
N LYS A 75 2.17 25.50 -42.71
CA LYS A 75 1.66 26.86 -42.95
C LYS A 75 1.68 27.71 -41.68
N THR A 76 1.19 27.18 -40.56
CA THR A 76 1.17 27.93 -39.29
C THR A 76 2.59 28.33 -38.87
N PHE A 77 3.56 27.42 -38.92
CA PHE A 77 4.95 27.78 -38.61
C PHE A 77 5.53 28.80 -39.61
N ALA A 78 5.24 28.65 -40.90
CA ALA A 78 5.68 29.59 -41.92
C ALA A 78 5.12 31.01 -41.71
N ASP A 79 3.85 31.14 -41.30
CA ASP A 79 3.21 32.43 -40.99
C ASP A 79 3.93 33.17 -39.84
N PHE A 80 4.61 32.44 -38.93
CA PHE A 80 5.46 33.01 -37.87
C PHE A 80 6.96 33.08 -38.23
N GLY A 81 7.30 32.89 -39.51
CA GLY A 81 8.69 32.92 -39.99
C GLY A 81 9.54 31.79 -39.43
N ILE A 82 8.95 30.60 -39.28
CA ILE A 82 9.62 29.38 -38.86
C ILE A 82 9.43 28.33 -39.96
N GLU A 83 10.49 28.05 -40.71
CA GLU A 83 10.45 26.99 -41.72
C GLU A 83 10.61 25.61 -41.05
N VAL A 84 9.64 24.73 -41.28
CA VAL A 84 9.65 23.35 -40.82
C VAL A 84 9.13 22.42 -41.93
N GLU A 85 9.57 21.17 -41.90
CA GLU A 85 9.10 20.10 -42.78
C GLU A 85 8.59 18.94 -41.93
N VAL A 86 7.38 18.41 -42.19
CA VAL A 86 6.91 17.18 -41.55
C VAL A 86 7.49 15.96 -42.29
N VAL A 87 8.34 15.20 -41.61
CA VAL A 87 9.13 14.11 -42.23
C VAL A 87 8.60 12.71 -41.94
N ASP A 88 7.85 12.55 -40.86
CA ASP A 88 7.36 11.25 -40.37
C ASP A 88 6.08 11.45 -39.57
N VAL A 89 5.17 10.47 -39.61
CA VAL A 89 3.90 10.49 -38.88
C VAL A 89 3.64 9.13 -38.27
N ALA A 90 3.63 9.06 -36.94
CA ALA A 90 3.34 7.86 -36.19
C ALA A 90 1.94 7.93 -35.57
N ILE A 91 1.05 7.01 -35.96
CA ILE A 91 -0.32 6.92 -35.41
C ILE A 91 -0.30 6.01 -34.19
N GLY A 92 -0.43 6.60 -33.00
CA GLY A 92 -0.57 5.88 -31.74
C GLY A 92 -2.04 5.59 -31.38
N PRO A 93 -2.29 4.91 -30.25
CA PRO A 93 -3.65 4.58 -29.80
C PRO A 93 -4.52 5.83 -29.51
N THR A 94 -3.91 6.85 -28.91
CA THR A 94 -4.64 8.03 -28.38
C THR A 94 -4.27 9.32 -29.11
N ILE A 95 -3.02 9.42 -29.58
CA ILE A 95 -2.49 10.58 -30.28
C ILE A 95 -1.80 10.14 -31.57
N THR A 96 -1.63 11.10 -32.48
CA THR A 96 -0.75 10.98 -33.65
C THR A 96 0.44 11.91 -33.43
N GLN A 97 1.66 11.39 -33.53
CA GLN A 97 2.89 12.15 -33.42
C GLN A 97 3.38 12.50 -34.83
N TYR A 98 3.42 13.80 -35.13
CA TYR A 98 4.01 14.37 -36.35
C TYR A 98 5.45 14.75 -36.02
N ALA A 99 6.42 14.22 -36.74
CA ALA A 99 7.83 14.56 -36.53
C ALA A 99 8.26 15.63 -37.54
N LEU A 100 8.75 16.74 -37.02
CA LEU A 100 9.13 17.92 -37.77
C LEU A 100 10.64 18.09 -37.77
N ARG A 101 11.16 18.47 -38.93
CA ARG A 101 12.53 18.94 -39.11
C ARG A 101 12.49 20.47 -39.24
N PRO A 102 12.96 21.21 -38.23
CA PRO A 102 13.13 22.65 -38.36
C PRO A 102 14.34 23.00 -39.23
N ALA A 103 14.27 24.12 -39.95
CA ALA A 103 15.40 24.66 -40.68
C ALA A 103 16.59 24.99 -39.75
N HIS A 104 17.80 25.01 -40.31
CA HIS A 104 19.02 25.32 -39.57
C HIS A 104 18.95 26.70 -38.91
N GLY A 105 19.41 26.80 -37.67
CA GLY A 105 19.45 28.07 -36.92
C GLY A 105 18.16 28.42 -36.19
N ILE A 106 17.07 27.68 -36.38
CA ILE A 106 15.83 27.90 -35.62
C ILE A 106 15.97 27.40 -34.19
N LYS A 107 15.76 28.32 -33.24
CA LYS A 107 15.74 28.00 -31.80
C LYS A 107 14.51 27.16 -31.46
N ILE A 108 14.71 26.01 -30.82
CA ILE A 108 13.64 25.12 -30.33
C ILE A 108 12.60 25.87 -29.49
N ALA A 109 13.05 26.82 -28.66
CA ALA A 109 12.16 27.63 -27.82
C ALA A 109 11.08 28.38 -28.64
N ARG A 110 11.38 28.82 -29.88
CA ARG A 110 10.38 29.47 -30.74
C ARG A 110 9.28 28.51 -31.19
N ILE A 111 9.64 27.24 -31.45
CA ILE A 111 8.69 26.20 -31.85
C ILE A 111 7.78 25.85 -30.68
N VAL A 112 8.37 25.66 -29.49
CA VAL A 112 7.63 25.35 -28.26
C VAL A 112 6.67 26.49 -27.88
N ALA A 113 7.06 27.74 -28.11
CA ALA A 113 6.23 28.91 -27.81
C ALA A 113 4.92 28.97 -28.62
N LEU A 114 4.90 28.43 -29.85
CA LEU A 114 3.72 28.42 -30.74
C LEU A 114 2.74 27.27 -30.45
N GLN A 115 2.86 26.59 -29.32
CA GLN A 115 2.01 25.44 -29.00
C GLN A 115 0.51 25.80 -29.02
N ASN A 116 0.14 26.96 -28.49
CA ASN A 116 -1.27 27.38 -28.40
C ASN A 116 -1.81 27.83 -29.77
N ASP A 117 -1.01 28.55 -30.54
CA ASP A 117 -1.37 28.96 -31.91
C ASP A 117 -1.58 27.74 -32.81
N LEU A 118 -0.72 26.72 -32.65
CA LEU A 118 -0.85 25.47 -33.37
C LEU A 118 -2.11 24.68 -32.95
N ALA A 119 -2.42 24.67 -31.65
CA ALA A 119 -3.65 24.07 -31.13
C ALA A 119 -4.90 24.74 -31.72
N LEU A 120 -4.88 26.07 -31.85
CA LEU A 120 -5.95 26.83 -32.50
C LEU A 120 -6.07 26.49 -33.98
N ALA A 121 -4.95 26.49 -34.72
CA ALA A 121 -4.94 26.23 -36.16
C ALA A 121 -5.42 24.82 -36.52
N LEU A 122 -5.05 23.82 -35.72
CA LEU A 122 -5.47 22.43 -35.90
C LEU A 122 -6.86 22.13 -35.33
N ALA A 123 -7.49 23.09 -34.63
CA ALA A 123 -8.70 22.90 -33.85
C ALA A 123 -8.59 21.67 -32.91
N ALA A 124 -7.41 21.52 -32.29
CA ALA A 124 -7.07 20.37 -31.47
C ALA A 124 -6.46 20.85 -30.16
N HIS A 125 -7.09 20.51 -29.04
CA HIS A 125 -6.59 20.84 -27.71
C HIS A 125 -6.82 19.66 -26.76
N PRO A 126 -5.85 19.31 -25.89
CA PRO A 126 -4.49 19.87 -25.80
C PRO A 126 -3.52 19.29 -26.85
N ILE A 127 -2.51 20.08 -27.24
CA ILE A 127 -1.33 19.63 -28.01
C ILE A 127 -0.10 19.62 -27.11
N ARG A 128 0.80 18.67 -27.34
CA ARG A 128 2.11 18.59 -26.68
C ARG A 128 3.23 18.61 -27.72
N ILE A 129 4.23 19.45 -27.49
CA ILE A 129 5.46 19.51 -28.29
C ILE A 129 6.59 18.82 -27.53
N GLU A 130 7.14 17.75 -28.10
CA GLU A 130 8.31 17.03 -27.62
C GLU A 130 9.55 17.44 -28.42
N ALA A 131 10.41 18.26 -27.82
CA ALA A 131 11.61 18.77 -28.49
C ALA A 131 12.87 18.57 -27.63
N PRO A 132 13.90 17.86 -28.12
CA PRO A 132 13.87 16.94 -29.27
C PRO A 132 13.14 15.62 -28.94
N ILE A 133 12.72 14.88 -29.96
CA ILE A 133 12.28 13.48 -29.81
C ILE A 133 13.48 12.65 -29.32
N PRO A 134 13.36 11.85 -28.24
CA PRO A 134 14.47 11.05 -27.73
C PRO A 134 15.14 10.19 -28.80
N GLY A 135 16.44 10.39 -29.00
CA GLY A 135 17.24 9.66 -29.99
C GLY A 135 17.05 10.09 -31.44
N ARG A 136 16.29 11.16 -31.72
CA ARG A 136 16.08 11.71 -33.07
C ARG A 136 16.32 13.22 -33.08
N SER A 137 16.94 13.75 -34.14
CA SER A 137 17.13 15.19 -34.35
C SER A 137 15.86 15.85 -34.95
N LEU A 138 14.71 15.59 -34.33
CA LEU A 138 13.39 16.02 -34.79
C LEU A 138 12.57 16.58 -33.62
N VAL A 139 11.58 17.40 -33.92
CA VAL A 139 10.57 17.89 -32.96
C VAL A 139 9.28 17.10 -33.16
N GLY A 140 8.71 16.54 -32.11
CA GLY A 140 7.45 15.80 -32.15
C GLY A 140 6.28 16.69 -31.76
N ILE A 141 5.24 16.74 -32.59
CA ILE A 141 3.96 17.38 -32.27
C ILE A 141 2.92 16.28 -32.10
N GLU A 142 2.43 16.14 -30.87
CA GLU A 142 1.43 15.15 -30.50
C GLU A 142 0.04 15.77 -30.57
N VAL A 143 -0.75 15.30 -31.52
CA VAL A 143 -2.13 15.75 -31.75
C VAL A 143 -3.10 14.65 -31.35
N PRO A 144 -4.18 14.96 -30.59
CA PRO A 144 -5.21 13.99 -30.25
C PRO A 144 -5.86 13.34 -31.48
N ASN A 145 -6.08 12.02 -31.40
CA ASN A 145 -6.85 11.30 -32.41
C ASN A 145 -8.35 11.66 -32.31
N LYS A 146 -9.07 11.58 -33.44
CA LYS A 146 -10.54 11.74 -33.46
C LYS A 146 -11.25 10.59 -32.75
N THR A 147 -10.76 9.37 -32.96
CA THR A 147 -11.22 8.18 -32.25
C THR A 147 -10.03 7.49 -31.59
N ILE A 148 -10.09 7.33 -30.27
CA ILE A 148 -9.08 6.61 -29.50
C ILE A 148 -9.29 5.09 -29.58
N ALA A 149 -8.19 4.35 -29.61
CA ALA A 149 -8.17 2.90 -29.50
C ALA A 149 -7.83 2.49 -28.05
N PRO A 150 -8.73 1.82 -27.31
CA PRO A 150 -8.39 1.28 -25.99
C PRO A 150 -7.33 0.20 -26.15
N VAL A 151 -6.31 0.23 -25.29
CA VAL A 151 -5.27 -0.79 -25.24
C VAL A 151 -5.73 -1.89 -24.28
N SER A 152 -6.14 -3.07 -24.74
CA SER A 152 -6.55 -4.15 -23.83
C SER A 152 -5.39 -4.69 -22.99
N LEU A 153 -5.61 -5.04 -21.72
CA LEU A 153 -4.60 -5.77 -20.93
C LEU A 153 -4.21 -7.12 -21.56
N ARG A 154 -5.18 -7.85 -22.12
CA ARG A 154 -4.95 -9.14 -22.80
C ARG A 154 -3.83 -9.08 -23.83
N SER A 155 -3.92 -8.14 -24.78
CA SER A 155 -2.92 -8.02 -25.86
C SER A 155 -1.52 -7.63 -25.37
N LEU A 156 -1.40 -7.03 -24.18
CA LEU A 156 -0.09 -6.76 -23.57
C LEU A 156 0.47 -7.99 -22.88
N ILE A 157 -0.34 -8.76 -22.15
CA ILE A 157 0.08 -10.02 -21.53
C ILE A 157 0.48 -11.04 -22.59
N ASP A 158 -0.23 -11.09 -23.72
CA ASP A 158 0.07 -11.96 -24.85
C ASP A 158 1.32 -11.51 -25.65
N SER A 159 1.79 -10.28 -25.44
CA SER A 159 2.91 -9.71 -26.18
C SER A 159 4.25 -10.38 -25.85
N GLU A 160 5.16 -10.37 -26.82
CA GLU A 160 6.53 -10.84 -26.64
C GLU A 160 7.26 -10.09 -25.52
N ALA A 161 7.00 -8.78 -25.39
CA ALA A 161 7.61 -7.93 -24.37
C ALA A 161 7.29 -8.42 -22.94
N PHE A 162 6.07 -8.90 -22.71
CA PHE A 162 5.64 -9.43 -21.42
C PHE A 162 6.12 -10.87 -21.22
N ARG A 163 5.93 -11.74 -22.22
CA ARG A 163 6.30 -13.16 -22.14
C ARG A 163 7.81 -13.41 -21.97
N LYS A 164 8.64 -12.54 -22.54
CA LYS A 164 10.10 -12.63 -22.47
C LYS A 164 10.71 -11.67 -21.44
N ALA A 165 9.89 -11.09 -20.57
CA ALA A 165 10.39 -10.18 -19.55
C ALA A 165 11.33 -10.91 -18.59
N ASP A 166 12.49 -10.30 -18.35
CA ASP A 166 13.54 -10.81 -17.47
C ASP A 166 13.35 -10.27 -16.02
N THR A 167 12.11 -10.26 -15.54
CA THR A 167 11.78 -9.88 -14.16
C THR A 167 10.65 -10.75 -13.62
N ASP A 168 10.73 -11.12 -12.34
CA ASP A 168 9.70 -11.97 -11.75
C ASP A 168 8.42 -11.15 -11.53
N LEU A 169 8.50 -9.88 -11.11
CA LEU A 169 7.33 -9.02 -10.88
C LEU A 169 7.05 -8.08 -12.06
N THR A 170 6.75 -8.63 -13.23
CA THR A 170 6.48 -7.85 -14.44
C THR A 170 5.02 -7.38 -14.48
N PHE A 171 4.77 -6.13 -14.87
CA PHE A 171 3.43 -5.63 -15.14
C PHE A 171 3.34 -4.93 -16.49
N ALA A 172 2.16 -5.07 -17.11
CA ALA A 172 1.86 -4.40 -18.36
C ALA A 172 1.61 -2.91 -18.11
N LEU A 173 2.40 -2.04 -18.73
CA LEU A 173 2.20 -0.59 -18.65
C LEU A 173 1.13 -0.16 -19.66
N GLY A 174 1.36 -0.46 -20.93
CA GLY A 174 0.57 0.12 -22.00
C GLY A 174 1.26 0.06 -23.35
N LYS A 175 0.86 0.97 -24.24
CA LYS A 175 1.53 1.21 -25.53
C LYS A 175 2.08 2.63 -25.59
N ASP A 176 3.24 2.82 -26.20
CA ASP A 176 3.76 4.17 -26.45
C ASP A 176 3.04 4.87 -27.61
N VAL A 177 3.47 6.09 -27.92
CA VAL A 177 2.95 6.92 -29.02
C VAL A 177 3.10 6.26 -30.40
N THR A 178 3.95 5.25 -30.55
CA THR A 178 4.14 4.47 -31.79
C THR A 178 3.30 3.19 -31.81
N GLY A 179 2.61 2.87 -30.72
CA GLY A 179 1.83 1.64 -30.56
C GLY A 179 2.65 0.44 -30.08
N LYS A 180 3.94 0.60 -29.79
CA LYS A 180 4.78 -0.48 -29.25
C LYS A 180 4.33 -0.82 -27.83
N ALA A 181 4.25 -2.10 -27.49
CA ALA A 181 3.93 -2.56 -26.15
C ALA A 181 5.09 -2.31 -25.17
N TRP A 182 4.74 -1.83 -23.97
CA TRP A 182 5.68 -1.57 -22.87
C TRP A 182 5.26 -2.32 -21.61
N VAL A 183 6.26 -2.84 -20.93
CA VAL A 183 6.16 -3.51 -19.64
C VAL A 183 7.19 -2.91 -18.69
N ALA A 184 6.95 -3.03 -17.39
CA ALA A 184 7.90 -2.68 -16.35
C ALA A 184 7.95 -3.78 -15.29
N GLY A 185 9.05 -3.87 -14.56
CA GLY A 185 9.21 -4.83 -13.46
C GLY A 185 9.36 -4.11 -12.13
N LEU A 186 8.60 -4.51 -11.11
CA LEU A 186 8.74 -3.94 -9.76
C LEU A 186 10.12 -4.22 -9.18
N GLU A 187 10.82 -5.31 -9.53
CA GLU A 187 12.17 -5.58 -8.97
C GLU A 187 13.26 -4.62 -9.46
N LYS A 188 13.16 -4.19 -10.72
CA LYS A 188 14.07 -3.22 -11.36
C LYS A 188 13.68 -1.78 -10.97
N ALA A 189 12.47 -1.59 -10.47
CA ALA A 189 11.88 -0.34 -10.01
C ALA A 189 11.14 -0.58 -8.68
N PRO A 190 11.88 -0.78 -7.55
CA PRO A 190 11.41 -1.46 -6.34
C PRO A 190 10.12 -0.90 -5.73
N HIS A 191 9.88 0.38 -5.94
CA HIS A 191 8.68 1.09 -5.49
C HIS A 191 8.16 1.95 -6.63
N LEU A 192 6.83 2.10 -6.69
CA LEU A 192 6.12 2.83 -7.72
C LEU A 192 5.19 3.86 -7.09
N LEU A 193 5.23 5.08 -7.60
CA LEU A 193 4.26 6.13 -7.28
C LEU A 193 3.33 6.37 -8.48
N VAL A 194 2.02 6.32 -8.27
CA VAL A 194 0.99 6.53 -9.30
C VAL A 194 0.10 7.71 -8.89
N ALA A 195 0.07 8.78 -9.67
CA ALA A 195 -0.72 9.95 -9.33
C ALA A 195 -1.49 10.51 -10.52
N GLY A 196 -2.65 11.10 -10.26
CA GLY A 196 -3.47 11.76 -11.27
C GLY A 196 -4.88 12.05 -10.77
N ALA A 197 -5.58 12.96 -11.45
CA ALA A 197 -6.93 13.38 -11.06
C ALA A 197 -7.95 12.24 -11.17
N THR A 198 -9.11 12.40 -10.54
CA THR A 198 -10.25 11.46 -10.67
C THR A 198 -10.62 11.24 -12.14
N GLY A 199 -10.87 9.99 -12.53
CA GLY A 199 -11.23 9.63 -13.91
C GLY A 199 -10.08 9.66 -14.93
N SER A 200 -8.85 9.98 -14.51
CA SER A 200 -7.68 10.07 -15.40
C SER A 200 -7.14 8.70 -15.85
N GLY A 201 -7.41 7.63 -15.09
CA GLY A 201 -6.94 6.27 -15.36
C GLY A 201 -6.15 5.60 -14.22
N LYS A 202 -5.90 6.31 -13.10
CA LYS A 202 -5.16 5.81 -11.92
C LYS A 202 -5.66 4.44 -11.43
N SER A 203 -6.95 4.31 -11.13
CA SER A 203 -7.50 3.05 -10.58
C SER A 203 -7.39 1.89 -11.57
N VAL A 204 -7.66 2.12 -12.86
CA VAL A 204 -7.48 1.11 -13.90
C VAL A 204 -6.02 0.67 -13.99
N CYS A 205 -5.06 1.59 -13.82
CA CYS A 205 -3.64 1.26 -13.78
C CYS A 205 -3.26 0.39 -12.58
N LEU A 206 -3.75 0.69 -11.38
CA LEU A 206 -3.54 -0.16 -10.20
C LEU A 206 -4.07 -1.56 -10.42
N ASN A 207 -5.29 -1.66 -10.95
CA ASN A 207 -5.90 -2.95 -11.29
C ASN A 207 -5.07 -3.71 -12.35
N ASN A 208 -4.54 -3.01 -13.37
CA ASN A 208 -3.65 -3.63 -14.35
C ASN A 208 -2.38 -4.18 -13.71
N ILE A 209 -1.78 -3.47 -12.76
CA ILE A 209 -0.58 -3.92 -12.04
C ILE A 209 -0.91 -5.19 -11.27
N ILE A 210 -1.96 -5.16 -10.44
CA ILE A 210 -2.39 -6.30 -9.63
C ILE A 210 -2.68 -7.52 -10.51
N VAL A 211 -3.52 -7.36 -11.54
CA VAL A 211 -3.88 -8.47 -12.43
C VAL A 211 -2.68 -8.97 -13.23
N SER A 212 -1.78 -8.11 -13.72
CA SER A 212 -0.56 -8.57 -14.40
C SER A 212 0.28 -9.50 -13.53
N LEU A 213 0.39 -9.19 -12.24
CA LEU A 213 1.15 -10.00 -11.29
C LEU A 213 0.41 -11.31 -10.95
N LEU A 214 -0.91 -11.28 -10.83
CA LEU A 214 -1.73 -12.49 -10.63
C LEU A 214 -1.63 -13.47 -11.81
N TYR A 215 -1.41 -12.98 -13.04
CA TYR A 215 -1.15 -13.83 -14.22
C TYR A 215 0.25 -14.46 -14.23
N GLN A 216 1.14 -14.06 -13.33
CA GLN A 216 2.52 -14.59 -13.24
C GLN A 216 2.75 -15.45 -12.00
N HIS A 217 2.04 -15.17 -10.91
CA HIS A 217 2.36 -15.71 -9.60
C HIS A 217 1.17 -16.37 -8.91
N GLY A 218 1.45 -17.50 -8.28
CA GLY A 218 0.53 -18.12 -7.34
C GLY A 218 0.62 -17.51 -5.95
N PRO A 219 -0.32 -17.87 -5.06
CA PRO A 219 -0.37 -17.34 -3.69
C PRO A 219 0.84 -17.76 -2.84
N ASP A 220 1.61 -18.75 -3.29
CA ASP A 220 2.83 -19.24 -2.65
C ASP A 220 4.06 -18.38 -2.98
N THR A 221 4.04 -17.66 -4.10
CA THR A 221 5.17 -16.86 -4.59
C THR A 221 4.92 -15.35 -4.52
N LEU A 222 3.65 -14.94 -4.41
CA LEU A 222 3.25 -13.54 -4.31
C LEU A 222 2.14 -13.35 -3.29
N LYS A 223 2.32 -12.34 -2.45
CA LYS A 223 1.38 -11.89 -1.44
C LYS A 223 1.09 -10.39 -1.58
N PHE A 224 -0.14 -9.99 -1.25
CA PHE A 224 -0.58 -8.61 -1.27
C PHE A 224 -1.02 -8.14 0.11
N ILE A 225 -0.70 -6.88 0.42
CA ILE A 225 -1.37 -6.07 1.44
C ILE A 225 -1.99 -4.90 0.68
N MET A 226 -3.29 -4.67 0.88
CA MET A 226 -4.06 -3.69 0.13
C MET A 226 -4.70 -2.70 1.08
N VAL A 227 -4.51 -1.40 0.85
CA VAL A 227 -5.11 -0.30 1.63
C VAL A 227 -6.01 0.52 0.72
N ASP A 228 -7.31 0.53 1.03
CA ASP A 228 -8.35 1.30 0.34
C ASP A 228 -9.29 1.97 1.36
N PRO A 229 -8.94 3.18 1.83
CA PRO A 229 -9.75 3.92 2.80
C PRO A 229 -11.15 4.26 2.27
N LYS A 230 -11.31 4.35 0.94
CA LYS A 230 -12.55 4.77 0.27
C LYS A 230 -13.49 3.60 -0.03
N ARG A 231 -13.01 2.36 0.05
CA ARG A 231 -13.78 1.12 -0.21
C ARG A 231 -14.37 1.04 -1.62
N VAL A 232 -13.67 1.58 -2.62
CA VAL A 232 -14.19 1.65 -4.00
C VAL A 232 -13.49 0.64 -4.90
N GLU A 233 -12.17 0.53 -4.81
CA GLU A 233 -11.35 -0.10 -5.84
C GLU A 233 -10.91 -1.50 -5.41
N LEU A 234 -10.25 -1.60 -4.25
CA LEU A 234 -9.61 -2.84 -3.79
C LEU A 234 -10.54 -3.88 -3.16
N PRO A 235 -11.76 -3.56 -2.65
CA PRO A 235 -12.71 -4.57 -2.20
C PRO A 235 -13.04 -5.64 -3.24
N ALA A 236 -12.87 -5.35 -4.53
CA ALA A 236 -13.04 -6.32 -5.61
C ALA A 236 -12.15 -7.57 -5.45
N TYR A 237 -10.99 -7.45 -4.80
CA TYR A 237 -10.03 -8.54 -4.57
C TYR A 237 -10.26 -9.31 -3.27
N THR A 238 -11.21 -8.90 -2.42
CA THR A 238 -11.47 -9.54 -1.13
C THR A 238 -11.64 -11.05 -1.29
N GLY A 239 -10.83 -11.85 -0.60
CA GLY A 239 -10.93 -13.31 -0.62
C GLY A 239 -10.06 -14.03 -1.64
N ILE A 240 -9.23 -13.34 -2.43
CA ILE A 240 -8.20 -14.04 -3.22
C ILE A 240 -7.12 -14.63 -2.30
N PRO A 241 -6.52 -15.79 -2.63
CA PRO A 241 -5.54 -16.47 -1.76
C PRO A 241 -4.21 -15.73 -1.60
N HIS A 242 -3.95 -14.74 -2.44
CA HIS A 242 -2.76 -13.88 -2.38
C HIS A 242 -2.83 -12.82 -1.27
N LEU A 243 -4.01 -12.51 -0.72
CA LEU A 243 -4.13 -11.49 0.32
C LEU A 243 -3.62 -12.02 1.67
N LEU A 244 -2.75 -11.24 2.32
CA LEU A 244 -2.33 -11.49 3.70
C LEU A 244 -3.37 -11.03 4.72
N VAL A 245 -4.15 -10.02 4.38
CA VAL A 245 -5.30 -9.53 5.15
C VAL A 245 -6.40 -9.09 4.19
N PRO A 246 -7.67 -9.03 4.62
CA PRO A 246 -8.70 -8.32 3.88
C PRO A 246 -8.26 -6.88 3.57
N PRO A 247 -8.72 -6.26 2.47
CA PRO A 247 -8.38 -4.88 2.14
C PRO A 247 -8.62 -3.95 3.34
N ILE A 248 -7.56 -3.26 3.75
CA ILE A 248 -7.52 -2.42 4.94
C ILE A 248 -8.24 -1.10 4.63
N ILE A 249 -9.11 -0.70 5.55
CA ILE A 249 -9.97 0.48 5.39
C ILE A 249 -9.57 1.59 6.36
N LYS A 250 -9.27 1.25 7.62
CA LYS A 250 -8.91 2.23 8.63
C LYS A 250 -7.44 2.62 8.47
N SER A 251 -7.13 3.89 8.62
CA SER A 251 -5.74 4.36 8.49
C SER A 251 -4.84 3.82 9.61
N GLU A 252 -5.36 3.63 10.82
CA GLU A 252 -4.61 3.06 11.95
C GLU A 252 -4.13 1.64 11.63
N ASP A 253 -5.05 0.79 11.15
CA ASP A 253 -4.74 -0.57 10.68
C ASP A 253 -3.71 -0.54 9.54
N ALA A 254 -3.76 0.46 8.65
CA ALA A 254 -2.82 0.60 7.55
C ALA A 254 -1.42 1.02 8.05
N ILE A 255 -1.34 1.89 9.06
CA ILE A 255 -0.09 2.26 9.72
C ILE A 255 0.51 1.04 10.42
N ASN A 256 -0.31 0.23 11.10
CA ASN A 256 0.13 -1.02 11.72
C ASN A 256 0.65 -2.02 10.68
N ALA A 257 -0.02 -2.13 9.53
CA ALA A 257 0.46 -2.97 8.43
C ALA A 257 1.79 -2.48 7.85
N LEU A 258 2.02 -1.16 7.77
CA LEU A 258 3.33 -0.60 7.40
C LEU A 258 4.41 -0.93 8.44
N LYS A 259 4.11 -0.80 9.75
CA LYS A 259 5.02 -1.21 10.83
C LYS A 259 5.36 -2.71 10.74
N TRP A 260 4.35 -3.56 10.54
CA TRP A 260 4.53 -4.99 10.33
C TRP A 260 5.42 -5.27 9.11
N THR A 261 5.21 -4.53 8.01
CA THR A 261 6.02 -4.67 6.79
C THR A 261 7.50 -4.33 7.04
N VAL A 262 7.78 -3.34 7.90
CA VAL A 262 9.16 -3.03 8.35
C VAL A 262 9.75 -4.20 9.16
N ARG A 263 8.99 -4.80 10.09
CA ARG A 263 9.47 -5.96 10.86
C ARG A 263 9.73 -7.18 9.96
N GLU A 264 8.82 -7.48 9.03
CA GLU A 264 9.02 -8.57 8.07
C GLU A 264 10.23 -8.29 7.16
N MET A 265 10.45 -7.04 6.76
CA MET A 265 11.66 -6.64 6.02
C MET A 265 12.93 -6.94 6.81
N GLU A 266 12.99 -6.56 8.09
CA GLU A 266 14.14 -6.81 8.96
C GLU A 266 14.36 -8.31 9.20
N ARG A 267 13.30 -9.06 9.47
CA ARG A 267 13.35 -10.53 9.59
C ARG A 267 13.93 -11.19 8.34
N ARG A 268 13.49 -10.75 7.14
CA ARG A 268 14.02 -11.28 5.88
C ARG A 268 15.48 -10.93 5.67
N LEU A 269 15.93 -9.73 6.07
CA LEU A 269 17.35 -9.37 6.02
C LEU A 269 18.19 -10.32 6.88
N ASP A 270 17.71 -10.66 8.08
CA ASP A 270 18.38 -11.63 8.96
C ASP A 270 18.43 -13.03 8.33
N VAL A 271 17.32 -13.50 7.75
CA VAL A 271 17.28 -14.79 7.04
C VAL A 271 18.27 -14.82 5.88
N LEU A 272 18.31 -13.78 5.05
CA LEU A 272 19.23 -13.69 3.92
C LEU A 272 20.69 -13.66 4.41
N SER A 273 20.98 -12.89 5.45
CA SER A 273 22.31 -12.79 6.05
C SER A 273 22.80 -14.14 6.59
N LEU A 274 21.95 -14.84 7.35
CA LEU A 274 22.24 -16.17 7.89
C LEU A 274 22.42 -17.22 6.80
N ALA A 275 21.68 -17.12 5.70
CA ALA A 275 21.82 -17.98 4.54
C ALA A 275 23.01 -17.60 3.62
N GLY A 276 23.67 -16.46 3.86
CA GLY A 276 24.73 -15.93 3.00
C GLY A 276 24.24 -15.51 1.61
N MET A 277 22.98 -15.09 1.50
CA MET A 277 22.34 -14.68 0.25
C MET A 277 22.18 -13.16 0.18
N ARG A 278 22.30 -12.61 -1.04
CA ARG A 278 22.21 -11.15 -1.25
C ARG A 278 20.79 -10.65 -1.50
N ASN A 279 19.92 -11.52 -1.98
CA ASN A 279 18.54 -11.17 -2.32
C ASN A 279 17.63 -12.40 -2.24
N ILE A 280 16.33 -12.14 -2.21
CA ILE A 280 15.27 -13.15 -2.15
C ILE A 280 15.28 -14.10 -3.35
N ALA A 281 15.61 -13.63 -4.55
CA ALA A 281 15.63 -14.47 -5.74
C ALA A 281 16.72 -15.55 -5.65
N ASP A 282 17.92 -15.18 -5.19
CA ASP A 282 19.04 -16.10 -4.95
C ASP A 282 18.72 -17.09 -3.82
N TYR A 283 18.04 -16.62 -2.78
CA TYR A 283 17.57 -17.47 -1.68
C TYR A 283 16.53 -18.48 -2.18
N ASN A 284 15.47 -18.03 -2.85
CA ASN A 284 14.40 -18.90 -3.33
C ASN A 284 14.89 -19.94 -4.35
N LYS A 285 15.89 -19.62 -5.17
CA LYS A 285 16.50 -20.59 -6.12
C LYS A 285 17.25 -21.74 -5.44
N LYS A 286 17.75 -21.53 -4.21
CA LYS A 286 18.63 -22.49 -3.52
C LYS A 286 17.97 -23.21 -2.35
N HIS A 287 16.75 -22.81 -1.97
CA HIS A 287 16.05 -23.32 -0.81
C HIS A 287 14.65 -23.80 -1.18
N ASP A 288 14.26 -24.95 -0.64
CA ASP A 288 12.89 -25.50 -0.80
C ASP A 288 11.85 -24.66 -0.03
N GLU A 289 12.29 -24.03 1.05
CA GLU A 289 11.51 -23.12 1.90
C GLU A 289 11.63 -21.70 1.35
N GLN A 290 10.76 -21.36 0.40
CA GLN A 290 10.77 -20.08 -0.31
C GLN A 290 9.97 -19.00 0.42
N MET A 291 10.42 -17.76 0.29
CA MET A 291 9.70 -16.57 0.77
C MET A 291 8.93 -15.94 -0.41
N PRO A 292 7.64 -15.63 -0.27
CA PRO A 292 6.88 -14.95 -1.32
C PRO A 292 7.30 -13.49 -1.42
N TYR A 293 7.22 -12.91 -2.62
CA TYR A 293 7.24 -11.47 -2.79
C TYR A 293 6.02 -10.85 -2.09
N ILE A 294 6.21 -9.67 -1.48
CA ILE A 294 5.09 -8.90 -0.89
C ILE A 294 4.96 -7.60 -1.67
N VAL A 295 3.75 -7.34 -2.18
CA VAL A 295 3.40 -6.06 -2.80
C VAL A 295 2.39 -5.35 -1.92
N PHE A 296 2.80 -4.22 -1.35
CA PHE A 296 1.97 -3.36 -0.53
C PHE A 296 1.37 -2.26 -1.41
N VAL A 297 0.05 -2.26 -1.57
CA VAL A 297 -0.69 -1.34 -2.45
C VAL A 297 -1.50 -0.37 -1.60
N ILE A 298 -1.31 0.93 -1.84
CA ILE A 298 -2.11 2.00 -1.22
C ILE A 298 -2.84 2.76 -2.32
N ASP A 299 -4.17 2.69 -2.35
CA ASP A 299 -4.95 3.37 -3.39
C ASP A 299 -4.94 4.90 -3.23
N GLU A 300 -5.03 5.39 -1.99
CA GLU A 300 -5.02 6.82 -1.68
C GLU A 300 -4.10 7.12 -0.51
N LEU A 301 -2.85 7.45 -0.82
CA LEU A 301 -1.83 7.84 0.17
C LEU A 301 -2.24 9.11 0.93
N ALA A 302 -2.95 10.03 0.29
CA ALA A 302 -3.34 11.30 0.90
C ALA A 302 -4.18 11.12 2.16
N ASP A 303 -5.02 10.09 2.21
CA ASP A 303 -5.88 9.83 3.37
C ASP A 303 -5.04 9.37 4.59
N LEU A 304 -3.95 8.61 4.35
CA LEU A 304 -3.01 8.24 5.42
C LEU A 304 -2.15 9.44 5.87
N MET A 305 -1.67 10.24 4.91
CA MET A 305 -0.85 11.41 5.20
C MET A 305 -1.63 12.48 5.98
N ALA A 306 -2.92 12.64 5.71
CA ALA A 306 -3.78 13.56 6.45
C ALA A 306 -3.93 13.19 7.93
N GLN A 307 -3.82 11.90 8.27
CA GLN A 307 -3.97 11.42 9.64
C GLN A 307 -2.65 11.38 10.41
N ALA A 308 -1.56 10.90 9.77
CA ALA A 308 -0.27 10.71 10.43
C ALA A 308 0.92 10.84 9.45
N SER A 309 1.05 11.99 8.79
CA SER A 309 2.08 12.24 7.76
C SER A 309 3.49 11.83 8.18
N ARG A 310 3.93 12.24 9.37
CA ARG A 310 5.30 11.99 9.87
C ARG A 310 5.61 10.50 9.98
N ASP A 311 4.70 9.73 10.60
CA ASP A 311 4.91 8.30 10.83
C ASP A 311 4.80 7.50 9.54
N VAL A 312 3.80 7.81 8.71
CA VAL A 312 3.59 7.18 7.40
C VAL A 312 4.78 7.43 6.48
N GLU A 313 5.28 8.67 6.39
CA GLU A 313 6.45 9.01 5.59
C GLU A 313 7.70 8.25 6.07
N ALA A 314 7.95 8.23 7.39
CA ALA A 314 9.09 7.53 7.96
C ALA A 314 9.08 6.02 7.61
N LEU A 315 7.93 5.37 7.73
CA LEU A 315 7.75 3.95 7.40
C LEU A 315 7.94 3.69 5.89
N ILE A 316 7.31 4.50 5.04
CA ILE A 316 7.44 4.39 3.58
C ILE A 316 8.90 4.54 3.16
N VAL A 317 9.61 5.54 3.70
CA VAL A 317 11.02 5.78 3.39
C VAL A 317 11.89 4.62 3.85
N ARG A 318 11.68 4.12 5.07
CA ARG A 318 12.43 2.97 5.61
C ARG A 318 12.27 1.74 4.73
N ILE A 319 11.04 1.41 4.33
CA ILE A 319 10.76 0.32 3.39
C ILE A 319 11.45 0.61 2.05
N ALA A 320 11.25 1.80 1.49
CA ALA A 320 11.76 2.14 0.16
C ALA A 320 13.30 2.04 0.04
N GLN A 321 14.02 2.23 1.15
CA GLN A 321 15.48 2.16 1.20
C GLN A 321 16.02 0.72 1.27
N MET A 322 15.33 -0.19 1.94
CA MET A 322 15.91 -1.49 2.35
C MET A 322 15.15 -2.71 1.82
N ALA A 323 13.92 -2.54 1.34
CA ALA A 323 13.00 -3.62 0.99
C ALA A 323 13.33 -4.36 -0.33
N ARG A 324 14.07 -3.72 -1.25
CA ARG A 324 14.36 -4.27 -2.58
C ARG A 324 14.97 -5.67 -2.54
N ALA A 325 15.98 -5.87 -1.70
CA ALA A 325 16.70 -7.14 -1.64
C ALA A 325 15.86 -8.27 -1.05
N VAL A 326 14.88 -7.93 -0.20
CA VAL A 326 14.02 -8.89 0.50
C VAL A 326 12.68 -9.15 -0.19
N GLY A 327 12.48 -8.59 -1.39
CA GLY A 327 11.28 -8.85 -2.20
C GLY A 327 10.01 -8.19 -1.65
N ILE A 328 10.14 -7.03 -1.01
CA ILE A 328 9.00 -6.22 -0.56
C ILE A 328 8.94 -4.96 -1.44
N HIS A 329 7.76 -4.69 -2.00
CA HIS A 329 7.55 -3.63 -2.98
C HIS A 329 6.37 -2.75 -2.58
N LEU A 330 6.49 -1.44 -2.82
CA LEU A 330 5.42 -0.47 -2.54
C LEU A 330 4.82 0.02 -3.86
N VAL A 331 3.49 0.02 -3.94
CA VAL A 331 2.74 0.70 -4.99
C VAL A 331 1.85 1.74 -4.31
N LEU A 332 2.31 2.99 -4.35
CA LEU A 332 1.64 4.11 -3.72
C LEU A 332 0.84 4.86 -4.77
N ALA A 333 -0.42 5.12 -4.50
CA ALA A 333 -1.24 5.92 -5.39
C ALA A 333 -1.92 7.08 -4.68
N THR A 334 -2.20 8.15 -5.42
CA THR A 334 -2.97 9.28 -4.91
C THR A 334 -3.70 10.06 -5.99
N GLN A 335 -4.87 10.60 -5.66
CA GLN A 335 -5.58 11.57 -6.50
C GLN A 335 -5.22 13.02 -6.18
N ARG A 336 -4.50 13.26 -5.08
CA ARG A 336 -4.12 14.58 -4.58
C ARG A 336 -2.60 14.77 -4.71
N PRO A 337 -2.09 15.13 -5.89
CA PRO A 337 -0.66 15.33 -6.11
C PRO A 337 -0.16 16.66 -5.51
N SER A 338 -0.29 16.83 -4.19
CA SER A 338 0.26 17.96 -3.43
C SER A 338 1.61 17.63 -2.81
N VAL A 339 2.39 18.66 -2.46
CA VAL A 339 3.72 18.51 -1.84
C VAL A 339 3.63 17.85 -0.46
N ASP A 340 2.52 18.05 0.25
CA ASP A 340 2.29 17.46 1.58
C ASP A 340 1.99 15.96 1.52
N VAL A 341 1.53 15.47 0.36
CA VAL A 341 1.27 14.03 0.12
C VAL A 341 2.47 13.37 -0.54
N ILE A 342 3.02 14.01 -1.58
CA ILE A 342 4.17 13.53 -2.34
C ILE A 342 5.39 14.38 -1.95
N THR A 343 5.90 14.10 -0.75
CA THR A 343 7.02 14.84 -0.18
C THR A 343 8.32 14.64 -0.97
N GLY A 344 9.30 15.52 -0.76
CA GLY A 344 10.64 15.36 -1.33
C GLY A 344 11.31 14.04 -0.93
N THR A 345 11.11 13.59 0.32
CA THR A 345 11.70 12.35 0.83
C THR A 345 11.08 11.12 0.16
N ILE A 346 9.76 11.08 -0.02
CA ILE A 346 9.08 10.00 -0.76
C ILE A 346 9.62 9.96 -2.19
N LYS A 347 9.72 11.11 -2.86
CA LYS A 347 10.26 11.19 -4.23
C LYS A 347 11.70 10.71 -4.32
N ALA A 348 12.55 11.08 -3.37
CA ALA A 348 13.95 10.69 -3.37
C ALA A 348 14.15 9.16 -3.29
N ASN A 349 13.24 8.44 -2.61
CA ASN A 349 13.34 6.99 -2.45
C ASN A 349 12.46 6.20 -3.44
N ILE A 350 11.52 6.87 -4.13
CA ILE A 350 10.63 6.26 -5.13
C ILE A 350 10.80 6.99 -6.47
N PRO A 351 11.85 6.63 -7.25
CA PRO A 351 12.18 7.32 -8.51
C PRO A 351 11.30 6.88 -9.69
N THR A 352 10.60 5.74 -9.59
CA THR A 352 9.70 5.26 -10.64
C THR A 352 8.31 5.81 -10.42
N ARG A 353 7.78 6.53 -11.41
CA ARG A 353 6.54 7.29 -11.27
C ARG A 353 5.68 7.19 -12.52
N ILE A 354 4.36 7.11 -12.32
CA ILE A 354 3.35 7.23 -13.36
C ILE A 354 2.50 8.44 -13.01
N ALA A 355 2.48 9.43 -13.91
CA ALA A 355 1.56 10.55 -13.83
C ALA A 355 0.47 10.40 -14.89
N PHE A 356 -0.77 10.29 -14.45
CA PHE A 356 -1.95 10.47 -15.31
C PHE A 356 -2.30 11.95 -15.42
N ALA A 357 -3.34 12.27 -16.19
CA ALA A 357 -3.83 13.63 -16.35
C ALA A 357 -4.11 14.31 -15.00
N VAL A 358 -3.60 15.53 -14.85
CA VAL A 358 -3.75 16.40 -13.67
C VAL A 358 -4.31 17.76 -14.08
N ALA A 359 -4.79 18.53 -13.12
CA ALA A 359 -5.44 19.81 -13.39
C ALA A 359 -4.43 20.93 -13.75
N SER A 360 -3.21 20.87 -13.20
CA SER A 360 -2.28 21.99 -13.28
C SER A 360 -0.82 21.56 -13.53
N GLN A 361 -0.01 22.50 -14.01
CA GLN A 361 1.44 22.28 -14.13
C GLN A 361 2.13 22.09 -12.77
N THR A 362 1.59 22.71 -11.71
CA THR A 362 2.11 22.53 -10.34
C THR A 362 1.93 21.09 -9.90
N ASP A 363 0.77 20.49 -10.14
CA ASP A 363 0.52 19.07 -9.87
C ASP A 363 1.45 18.16 -10.67
N SER A 364 1.66 18.48 -11.96
CA SER A 364 2.61 17.74 -12.81
C SER A 364 4.02 17.78 -12.22
N ARG A 365 4.48 18.96 -11.78
CA ARG A 365 5.80 19.11 -11.15
C ARG A 365 5.89 18.40 -9.81
N THR A 366 4.81 18.35 -9.04
CA THR A 366 4.79 17.58 -7.79
C THR A 366 5.11 16.12 -8.05
N ILE A 367 4.54 15.51 -9.09
CA ILE A 367 4.73 14.08 -9.41
C ILE A 367 6.04 13.83 -10.16
N LEU A 368 6.29 14.56 -11.25
CA LEU A 368 7.35 14.26 -12.22
C LEU A 368 8.59 15.15 -12.10
N ASP A 369 8.56 16.17 -11.25
CA ASP A 369 9.57 17.23 -11.16
C ASP A 369 9.62 18.16 -12.41
N TYR A 370 8.71 17.99 -13.37
CA TYR A 370 8.53 18.89 -14.53
C TYR A 370 7.07 18.91 -15.05
N ALA A 371 6.77 19.88 -15.92
CA ALA A 371 5.43 20.05 -16.50
C ALA A 371 5.18 19.11 -17.71
N GLY A 372 3.93 18.69 -17.89
CA GLY A 372 3.50 17.90 -19.04
C GLY A 372 2.31 16.99 -18.77
N ALA A 373 2.08 16.58 -17.51
CA ALA A 373 0.96 15.73 -17.16
C ALA A 373 -0.39 16.46 -17.27
N GLU A 374 -0.40 17.79 -17.14
CA GLU A 374 -1.58 18.64 -17.37
C GLU A 374 -2.05 18.67 -18.83
N LYS A 375 -1.23 18.18 -19.76
CA LYS A 375 -1.53 18.09 -21.20
C LYS A 375 -2.00 16.69 -21.63
N LEU A 376 -2.14 15.77 -20.69
CA LEU A 376 -2.64 14.42 -20.96
C LEU A 376 -4.16 14.44 -21.15
N LEU A 377 -4.66 13.48 -21.92
CA LEU A 377 -6.05 13.42 -22.36
C LEU A 377 -6.98 12.69 -21.37
N GLY A 378 -6.42 12.18 -20.27
CA GLY A 378 -7.11 11.28 -19.34
C GLY A 378 -7.36 9.90 -19.96
N ARG A 379 -8.30 9.15 -19.38
CA ARG A 379 -8.70 7.80 -19.86
C ARG A 379 -7.51 6.85 -20.11
N GLY A 380 -6.52 6.88 -19.22
CA GLY A 380 -5.34 6.03 -19.29
C GLY A 380 -4.13 6.64 -20.00
N ASP A 381 -4.24 7.85 -20.56
CA ASP A 381 -3.07 8.57 -21.08
C ASP A 381 -2.17 9.03 -19.91
N MET A 382 -0.88 8.67 -19.97
CA MET A 382 0.05 8.82 -18.86
C MET A 382 1.47 9.19 -19.32
N LEU A 383 2.25 9.75 -18.38
CA LEU A 383 3.69 9.88 -18.47
C LEU A 383 4.34 8.89 -17.50
N PHE A 384 5.18 8.00 -18.02
CA PHE A 384 5.94 7.02 -17.23
C PHE A 384 7.41 7.42 -17.12
N MET A 385 7.90 7.49 -15.88
CA MET A 385 9.29 7.78 -15.54
C MET A 385 9.90 6.61 -14.77
N SER A 386 11.15 6.29 -15.06
CA SER A 386 11.95 5.34 -14.29
C SER A 386 13.42 5.75 -14.33
N PRO A 387 14.27 5.24 -13.40
CA PRO A 387 15.71 5.50 -13.41
C PRO A 387 16.42 5.13 -14.73
N SER A 388 15.87 4.17 -15.47
CA SER A 388 16.42 3.75 -16.78
C SER A 388 16.10 4.70 -17.93
N LEU A 389 15.20 5.67 -17.72
CA LEU A 389 14.76 6.62 -18.73
C LEU A 389 15.36 7.99 -18.43
N SER A 390 15.92 8.65 -19.45
CA SER A 390 16.44 10.02 -19.33
C SER A 390 15.34 11.08 -19.17
N LYS A 391 14.11 10.76 -19.59
CA LYS A 391 12.93 11.61 -19.49
C LYS A 391 11.68 10.73 -19.44
N ALA A 392 10.61 11.20 -18.81
CA ALA A 392 9.36 10.43 -18.82
C ALA A 392 8.82 10.31 -20.25
N ARG A 393 8.27 9.13 -20.55
CA ARG A 393 7.72 8.78 -21.86
C ARG A 393 6.20 8.75 -21.79
N ARG A 394 5.55 9.30 -22.80
CA ARG A 394 4.09 9.25 -22.94
C ARG A 394 3.64 7.86 -23.38
N MET A 395 2.61 7.35 -22.72
CA MET A 395 2.04 6.03 -22.98
C MET A 395 0.54 6.07 -22.80
N GLN A 396 -0.17 5.23 -23.56
CA GLN A 396 -1.55 4.88 -23.29
C GLN A 396 -1.56 3.62 -22.43
N GLY A 397 -2.02 3.77 -21.19
CA GLY A 397 -2.21 2.70 -20.24
C GLY A 397 -3.18 1.63 -20.73
N ALA A 398 -2.95 0.40 -20.28
CA ALA A 398 -3.88 -0.69 -20.56
C ALA A 398 -5.26 -0.39 -19.94
N PHE A 399 -6.30 -0.91 -20.58
CA PHE A 399 -7.66 -0.87 -20.10
C PHE A 399 -8.06 -2.27 -19.65
N LEU A 400 -8.66 -2.30 -18.47
CA LEU A 400 -9.22 -3.48 -17.84
C LEU A 400 -10.57 -3.09 -17.25
N SER A 401 -11.59 -3.89 -17.54
CA SER A 401 -12.94 -3.68 -17.02
C SER A 401 -13.20 -4.44 -15.72
N ASP A 402 -14.17 -3.96 -14.93
CA ASP A 402 -14.61 -4.63 -13.70
C ASP A 402 -15.08 -6.07 -13.94
N LYS A 403 -15.63 -6.34 -15.13
CA LYS A 403 -16.07 -7.67 -15.52
C LYS A 403 -14.88 -8.64 -15.62
N GLU A 404 -13.79 -8.19 -16.24
CA GLU A 404 -12.55 -8.97 -16.36
C GLU A 404 -11.90 -9.17 -14.98
N ILE A 405 -11.87 -8.13 -14.13
CA ILE A 405 -11.38 -8.23 -12.74
C ILE A 405 -12.18 -9.29 -11.97
N LYS A 406 -13.52 -9.23 -12.02
CA LYS A 406 -14.39 -10.20 -11.34
C LYS A 406 -14.18 -11.62 -11.86
N ALA A 407 -13.95 -11.80 -13.16
CA ALA A 407 -13.67 -13.11 -13.76
C ALA A 407 -12.36 -13.70 -13.22
N VAL A 408 -11.29 -12.90 -13.18
CA VAL A 408 -9.99 -13.30 -12.61
C VAL A 408 -10.11 -13.62 -11.12
N VAL A 409 -10.71 -12.73 -10.33
CA VAL A 409 -10.90 -12.92 -8.89
C VAL A 409 -11.71 -14.18 -8.61
N LYS A 410 -12.78 -14.44 -9.37
CA LYS A 410 -13.59 -15.64 -9.21
C LYS A 410 -12.76 -16.91 -9.46
N ALA A 411 -12.01 -16.95 -10.56
CA ALA A 411 -11.16 -18.10 -10.88
C ALA A 411 -10.16 -18.43 -9.76
N LEU A 412 -9.57 -17.41 -9.14
CA LEU A 412 -8.63 -17.58 -8.02
C LEU A 412 -9.31 -18.07 -6.73
N LYS A 413 -10.52 -17.57 -6.43
CA LYS A 413 -11.30 -17.99 -5.26
C LYS A 413 -11.79 -19.42 -5.36
N ASP A 414 -12.13 -19.87 -6.56
CA ASP A 414 -12.55 -21.25 -6.81
C ASP A 414 -11.38 -22.24 -6.62
N GLU A 415 -10.13 -21.77 -6.73
CA GLU A 415 -8.93 -22.59 -6.52
C GLU A 415 -8.54 -22.75 -5.05
N SER A 416 -8.57 -21.69 -4.24
CA SER A 416 -8.18 -21.74 -2.83
C SER A 416 -8.71 -20.58 -1.99
N VAL A 417 -8.78 -20.81 -0.67
CA VAL A 417 -9.15 -19.78 0.33
C VAL A 417 -7.90 -19.03 0.82
N PRO A 418 -8.05 -17.76 1.22
CA PRO A 418 -6.95 -16.99 1.79
C PRO A 418 -6.60 -17.47 3.19
N ASP A 419 -5.31 -17.39 3.50
CA ASP A 419 -4.74 -17.58 4.84
C ASP A 419 -4.40 -16.21 5.41
N TYR A 420 -5.35 -15.61 6.13
CA TYR A 420 -5.20 -14.26 6.65
C TYR A 420 -4.39 -14.23 7.94
N ASN A 421 -3.43 -13.31 8.01
CA ASN A 421 -2.67 -12.99 9.20
C ASN A 421 -3.16 -11.66 9.79
N TYR A 422 -4.08 -11.73 10.75
CA TYR A 422 -4.64 -10.53 11.40
C TYR A 422 -3.64 -9.76 12.27
N ASP A 423 -2.51 -10.36 12.65
CA ASP A 423 -1.44 -9.68 13.42
C ASP A 423 -0.85 -8.50 12.65
N ILE A 424 -1.03 -8.47 11.32
CA ILE A 424 -0.59 -7.39 10.43
C ILE A 424 -1.29 -6.06 10.76
N THR A 425 -2.56 -6.10 11.15
CA THR A 425 -3.36 -4.90 11.43
C THR A 425 -3.41 -4.53 12.91
N GLU A 426 -2.96 -5.43 13.80
CA GLU A 426 -2.95 -5.19 15.24
C GLU A 426 -1.84 -4.22 15.65
N ASP A 427 -2.13 -3.38 16.64
CA ASP A 427 -1.14 -2.48 17.23
C ASP A 427 -0.24 -3.26 18.19
N HIS A 428 0.93 -3.65 17.70
CA HIS A 428 1.99 -4.16 18.55
C HIS A 428 2.67 -2.95 19.19
N LYS A 429 2.18 -2.51 20.34
CA LYS A 429 2.93 -1.56 21.18
C LYS A 429 4.32 -2.14 21.37
N ASN A 430 5.33 -1.37 20.95
CA ASN A 430 6.73 -1.77 20.91
C ASN A 430 7.14 -2.50 22.21
N GLY A 431 7.85 -3.61 22.06
CA GLY A 431 8.37 -4.41 23.18
C GLY A 431 9.16 -3.58 24.20
N GLN A 432 8.49 -3.19 25.25
CA GLN A 432 8.88 -2.91 26.64
C GLN A 432 7.54 -3.11 27.38
N THR A 433 7.25 -4.24 28.00
CA THR A 433 7.89 -4.81 29.19
C THR A 433 7.64 -6.32 29.23
N VAL A 434 8.71 -7.10 29.35
CA VAL A 434 8.63 -8.37 30.07
C VAL A 434 8.59 -7.99 31.54
N LEU A 435 7.58 -8.46 32.29
CA LEU A 435 7.29 -8.16 33.71
C LEU A 435 6.39 -6.92 33.93
N ASP A 436 5.10 -7.05 33.70
CA ASP A 436 4.07 -6.81 34.72
C ASP A 436 2.69 -7.20 34.16
N GLY A 437 1.87 -7.83 34.99
CA GLY A 437 0.62 -8.45 34.59
C GLY A 437 -0.40 -7.46 34.03
N GLU A 438 -0.95 -7.77 32.86
CA GLU A 438 -2.24 -7.25 32.42
C GLU A 438 -3.07 -8.41 31.86
N ASP A 439 -3.87 -8.99 32.74
CA ASP A 439 -4.86 -10.03 32.49
C ASP A 439 -6.07 -9.53 31.66
N ASN A 440 -6.04 -8.35 31.04
CA ASN A 440 -7.22 -7.76 30.39
C ASN A 440 -7.04 -7.63 28.85
N ASP A 441 -7.06 -8.76 28.13
CA ASP A 441 -7.33 -8.70 26.69
C ASP A 441 -8.80 -8.25 26.48
N PRO A 442 -9.07 -7.21 25.68
CA PRO A 442 -10.44 -6.72 25.43
C PRO A 442 -11.41 -7.76 24.86
N LEU A 443 -10.90 -8.84 24.26
CA LEU A 443 -11.71 -9.93 23.68
C LEU A 443 -11.77 -11.16 24.61
N LEU A 444 -11.27 -11.06 25.85
CA LEU A 444 -11.24 -12.19 26.77
C LEU A 444 -12.64 -12.67 27.17
N GLU A 445 -13.57 -11.74 27.42
CA GLU A 445 -14.97 -12.07 27.72
C GLU A 445 -15.66 -12.72 26.52
N ASP A 446 -15.51 -12.15 25.32
CA ASP A 446 -16.04 -12.74 24.08
C ASP A 446 -15.44 -14.14 23.81
N ALA A 447 -14.16 -14.34 24.13
CA ALA A 447 -13.51 -15.64 24.02
C ALA A 447 -14.06 -16.67 25.00
N LEU A 448 -14.33 -16.24 26.23
CA LEU A 448 -14.95 -17.06 27.26
C LEU A 448 -16.34 -17.54 26.81
N GLU A 449 -17.18 -16.63 26.30
CA GLU A 449 -18.50 -16.98 25.75
C GLU A 449 -18.40 -17.98 24.59
N VAL A 450 -17.48 -17.76 23.66
CA VAL A 450 -17.26 -18.65 22.51
C VAL A 450 -16.84 -20.04 22.96
N VAL A 451 -15.95 -20.12 23.94
CA VAL A 451 -15.43 -21.37 24.48
C VAL A 451 -16.53 -22.13 25.23
N ILE A 452 -17.27 -21.47 26.12
CA ILE A 452 -18.41 -22.05 26.85
C ILE A 452 -19.48 -22.56 25.85
N ALA A 453 -19.89 -21.72 24.89
CA ALA A 453 -20.93 -22.08 23.93
C ALA A 453 -20.54 -23.25 22.99
N SER A 454 -19.24 -23.44 22.76
CA SER A 454 -18.73 -24.52 21.90
C SER A 454 -18.36 -25.80 22.66
N GLY A 455 -18.20 -25.72 23.98
CA GLY A 455 -17.78 -26.81 24.86
C GLY A 455 -16.37 -27.33 24.61
N LYS A 456 -15.55 -26.64 23.80
CA LYS A 456 -14.16 -27.00 23.50
C LYS A 456 -13.33 -25.75 23.26
N ALA A 457 -12.12 -25.69 23.82
CA ALA A 457 -11.22 -24.56 23.62
C ALA A 457 -10.09 -24.91 22.65
N SER A 458 -9.89 -24.09 21.61
CA SER A 458 -8.72 -24.20 20.73
C SER A 458 -8.40 -22.85 20.09
N THR A 459 -7.12 -22.62 19.82
CA THR A 459 -6.66 -21.40 19.14
C THR A 459 -7.38 -21.20 17.81
N SER A 460 -7.48 -22.24 16.99
CA SER A 460 -8.21 -22.18 15.70
C SER A 460 -9.71 -21.86 15.82
N LEU A 461 -10.36 -22.25 16.92
CA LEU A 461 -11.75 -21.88 17.18
C LEU A 461 -11.87 -20.39 17.45
N LEU A 462 -11.03 -19.86 18.33
CA LEU A 462 -11.00 -18.44 18.68
C LEU A 462 -10.62 -17.56 17.48
N GLN A 463 -9.61 -17.96 16.71
CA GLN A 463 -9.22 -17.28 15.46
C GLN A 463 -10.41 -17.13 14.50
N ARG A 464 -11.21 -18.20 14.32
CA ARG A 464 -12.35 -18.17 13.39
C ARG A 464 -13.55 -17.39 13.95
N ARG A 465 -13.82 -17.51 15.25
CA ARG A 465 -15.01 -16.93 15.89
C ARG A 465 -14.84 -15.44 16.21
N LEU A 466 -13.66 -15.07 16.71
CA LEU A 466 -13.33 -13.69 17.09
C LEU A 466 -12.55 -12.93 16.01
N LYS A 467 -12.16 -13.60 14.91
CA LYS A 467 -11.40 -13.01 13.80
C LYS A 467 -10.08 -12.39 14.26
N ILE A 468 -9.39 -13.09 15.15
CA ILE A 468 -8.08 -12.71 15.71
C ILE A 468 -6.96 -13.58 15.15
N GLY A 469 -5.71 -13.11 15.24
CA GLY A 469 -4.52 -13.85 14.84
C GLY A 469 -4.18 -15.02 15.76
N TYR A 470 -3.24 -15.88 15.34
CA TYR A 470 -2.86 -17.06 16.12
C TYR A 470 -2.23 -16.66 17.46
N SER A 471 -1.32 -15.68 17.45
CA SER A 471 -0.55 -15.28 18.64
C SER A 471 -1.46 -14.67 19.70
N ARG A 472 -2.47 -13.88 19.30
CA ARG A 472 -3.49 -13.38 20.21
C ARG A 472 -4.44 -14.48 20.69
N ALA A 473 -4.87 -15.38 19.81
CA ALA A 473 -5.69 -16.53 20.21
C ALA A 473 -4.96 -17.47 21.17
N ALA A 474 -3.66 -17.69 20.97
CA ALA A 474 -2.80 -18.47 21.86
C ALA A 474 -2.66 -17.78 23.22
N ARG A 475 -2.36 -16.47 23.24
CA ARG A 475 -2.32 -15.68 24.47
C ARG A 475 -3.64 -15.72 25.24
N ILE A 476 -4.78 -15.57 24.56
CA ILE A 476 -6.10 -15.69 25.20
C ILE A 476 -6.32 -17.11 25.74
N MET A 477 -5.90 -18.15 25.02
CA MET A 477 -5.98 -19.53 25.52
C MET A 477 -5.13 -19.74 26.77
N ASP A 478 -3.95 -19.13 26.84
CA ASP A 478 -3.08 -19.20 28.03
C ASP A 478 -3.70 -18.43 29.20
N ILE A 479 -4.25 -17.24 28.97
CA ILE A 479 -5.00 -16.48 30.00
C ILE A 479 -6.22 -17.27 30.51
N LEU A 480 -6.95 -17.95 29.62
CA LEU A 480 -8.10 -18.79 29.99
C LEU A 480 -7.66 -20.03 30.80
N GLU A 481 -6.48 -20.58 30.53
CA GLU A 481 -5.89 -21.69 31.30
C GLU A 481 -5.44 -21.20 32.67
N ASP A 482 -4.72 -20.08 32.74
CA ASP A 482 -4.24 -19.46 33.97
C ASP A 482 -5.40 -19.06 34.91
N ARG A 483 -6.53 -18.63 34.33
CA ARG A 483 -7.76 -18.33 35.09
C ARG A 483 -8.58 -19.58 35.44
N GLY A 484 -8.16 -20.77 35.03
CA GLY A 484 -8.87 -22.02 35.33
C GLY A 484 -10.18 -22.22 34.56
N ALA A 485 -10.44 -21.43 33.50
CA ALA A 485 -11.62 -21.58 32.65
C ALA A 485 -11.51 -22.80 31.71
N ILE A 486 -10.29 -23.21 31.36
CA ILE A 486 -10.01 -24.35 30.47
C ILE A 486 -8.88 -25.22 31.02
N SER A 487 -8.86 -26.50 30.63
CA SER A 487 -7.81 -27.46 31.03
C SER A 487 -6.47 -27.14 30.38
N GLY A 488 -5.38 -27.67 30.93
CA GLY A 488 -4.08 -27.63 30.28
C GLY A 488 -4.00 -28.43 28.96
N GLN A 489 -2.93 -28.21 28.20
CA GLN A 489 -2.79 -28.78 26.87
C GLN A 489 -2.40 -30.28 26.88
N GLU A 490 -3.33 -31.16 26.50
CA GLU A 490 -3.05 -32.58 26.22
C GLU A 490 -2.82 -32.84 24.72
N GLY A 491 -1.56 -32.69 24.28
CA GLY A 491 -1.16 -33.01 22.91
C GLY A 491 -1.85 -32.13 21.85
N SER A 492 -2.41 -32.74 20.81
CA SER A 492 -3.11 -32.04 19.71
C SER A 492 -4.63 -31.95 19.89
N LYS A 493 -5.16 -32.35 21.04
CA LYS A 493 -6.61 -32.32 21.29
C LYS A 493 -7.05 -30.91 21.73
N PRO A 494 -8.31 -30.51 21.44
CA PRO A 494 -8.90 -29.31 22.02
C PRO A 494 -8.90 -29.38 23.55
N ARG A 495 -8.62 -28.26 24.22
CA ARG A 495 -8.64 -28.15 25.69
C ARG A 495 -10.09 -28.25 26.18
N GLU A 496 -10.31 -28.92 27.31
CA GLU A 496 -11.64 -29.06 27.90
C GLU A 496 -12.03 -27.78 28.63
N VAL A 497 -13.32 -27.43 28.61
CA VAL A 497 -13.85 -26.24 29.29
C VAL A 497 -14.25 -26.64 30.70
N LEU A 498 -13.72 -25.94 31.70
CA LEU A 498 -13.86 -26.28 33.11
C LEU A 498 -14.98 -25.51 33.82
N ILE A 499 -15.50 -24.46 33.19
CA ILE A 499 -16.58 -23.62 33.70
C ILE A 499 -17.84 -23.72 32.84
N SER A 500 -19.00 -23.47 33.46
CA SER A 500 -20.31 -23.56 32.82
C SER A 500 -20.95 -22.19 32.55
N SER A 501 -20.48 -21.13 33.22
CA SER A 501 -20.90 -19.75 33.01
C SER A 501 -19.74 -18.77 33.23
N VAL A 502 -19.89 -17.54 32.72
CA VAL A 502 -18.95 -16.44 32.97
C VAL A 502 -18.95 -16.05 34.46
N ASP A 503 -20.09 -16.17 35.14
CA ASP A 503 -20.26 -15.82 36.55
C ASP A 503 -19.47 -16.75 37.50
N GLU A 504 -19.27 -18.02 37.14
CA GLU A 504 -18.44 -18.96 37.92
C GLU A 504 -16.96 -18.54 38.00
N LEU A 505 -16.47 -17.74 37.04
CA LEU A 505 -15.08 -17.27 37.00
C LEU A 505 -14.87 -16.00 37.85
N TYR A 506 -15.93 -15.20 38.03
CA TYR A 506 -15.89 -13.90 38.71
C TYR A 506 -16.62 -13.88 40.06
N GLY A 507 -17.26 -14.99 40.47
CA GLY A 507 -18.08 -15.09 41.68
C GLY A 507 -17.37 -15.79 42.85
N GLY A 508 -17.03 -15.01 43.88
CA GLY A 508 -16.51 -15.51 45.15
C GLY A 508 -16.64 -14.50 46.29
N ASP A 509 -17.88 -14.16 46.67
CA ASP A 509 -18.22 -13.65 48.00
C ASP A 509 -19.72 -13.91 48.27
N ALA A 510 -20.03 -15.08 48.84
CA ALA A 510 -21.20 -15.32 49.71
C ALA A 510 -21.26 -16.80 50.17
N ASN A 511 -21.12 -16.99 51.48
CA ASN A 511 -21.64 -18.07 52.31
C ASN A 511 -21.40 -19.54 51.89
N THR A 512 -20.53 -20.22 52.63
CA THR A 512 -20.81 -21.58 53.09
C THR A 512 -20.54 -21.68 54.59
N GLU A 513 -21.62 -21.93 55.33
CA GLU A 513 -21.61 -22.30 56.75
C GLU A 513 -20.95 -23.68 56.88
N GLU A 514 -19.87 -23.78 57.65
CA GLU A 514 -19.39 -25.04 58.22
C GLU A 514 -19.91 -25.18 59.66
N GLU A 515 -20.69 -26.24 59.93
CA GLU A 515 -20.97 -26.68 61.30
C GLU A 515 -19.68 -27.23 61.96
N PRO A 516 -19.37 -26.88 63.21
CA PRO A 516 -18.15 -27.34 63.86
C PRO A 516 -18.35 -28.62 64.66
N HIS A 517 -17.54 -29.64 64.37
CA HIS A 517 -17.24 -30.69 65.34
C HIS A 517 -16.22 -30.17 66.36
N GLY A 518 -16.63 -30.14 67.63
CA GLY A 518 -15.90 -29.46 68.70
C GLY A 518 -14.70 -30.21 69.29
N VAL A 519 -13.87 -29.45 70.01
CA VAL A 519 -13.08 -29.89 71.18
C VAL A 519 -12.93 -28.69 72.14
N PHE A 520 -13.15 -28.97 73.42
CA PHE A 520 -13.04 -28.10 74.59
C PHE A 520 -11.63 -27.54 74.84
N MET A 521 -11.53 -26.29 75.32
CA MET A 521 -10.76 -25.94 76.53
C MET A 521 -11.04 -24.49 77.01
N ASP A 522 -11.20 -24.37 78.33
CA ASP A 522 -11.47 -23.19 79.16
C ASP A 522 -10.40 -22.08 79.07
N ASP A 523 -10.78 -20.80 79.24
CA ASP A 523 -10.76 -20.10 80.54
C ASP A 523 -10.91 -18.56 80.38
N GLN A 524 -11.92 -18.03 81.07
CA GLN A 524 -11.97 -16.84 81.93
C GLN A 524 -11.74 -15.39 81.42
N ASP A 525 -12.82 -14.63 81.60
CA ASP A 525 -12.96 -13.35 82.33
C ASP A 525 -12.26 -12.08 81.82
N THR A 526 -13.03 -11.05 81.44
CA THR A 526 -13.48 -9.95 82.35
C THR A 526 -14.22 -8.81 81.61
N GLU A 527 -15.41 -8.46 82.15
CA GLU A 527 -15.99 -7.13 82.47
C GLU A 527 -15.90 -5.98 81.43
N GLU A 528 -17.04 -5.57 80.83
CA GLU A 528 -18.04 -4.55 81.29
C GLU A 528 -17.61 -3.08 81.10
N SER A 529 -18.31 -2.35 80.21
CA SER A 529 -19.03 -1.11 80.55
C SER A 529 -19.77 -0.53 79.33
N ASP A 530 -21.10 -0.58 79.42
CA ASP A 530 -22.17 0.35 78.98
C ASP A 530 -21.79 1.65 78.23
N GLU A 531 -22.52 1.98 77.15
CA GLU A 531 -23.62 2.97 77.18
C GLU A 531 -24.26 3.16 75.79
N ASP A 532 -25.59 3.30 75.82
CA ASP A 532 -26.57 3.32 74.74
C ASP A 532 -26.63 4.62 73.90
N SER A 533 -27.40 4.50 72.82
CA SER A 533 -28.33 5.50 72.25
C SER A 533 -27.75 6.48 71.24
N ASP A 534 -28.45 6.96 70.21
CA ASP A 534 -29.68 6.61 69.51
C ASP A 534 -29.79 7.62 68.35
N THR A 535 -30.36 7.17 67.23
CA THR A 535 -31.25 7.90 66.28
C THR A 535 -31.01 9.36 65.83
N ASP A 536 -31.01 9.48 64.50
CA ASP A 536 -31.91 10.29 63.64
C ASP A 536 -31.78 11.83 63.54
N ASP A 537 -31.38 12.23 62.32
CA ASP A 537 -32.08 13.10 61.35
C ASP A 537 -32.47 14.57 61.63
N GLU A 538 -32.36 15.30 60.50
CA GLU A 538 -32.85 16.64 60.12
C GLU A 538 -32.08 17.90 60.60
N TYR A 539 -31.64 18.73 59.63
CA TYR A 539 -32.29 20.04 59.36
C TYR A 539 -31.59 20.95 58.30
N LEU A 540 -32.45 21.48 57.42
CA LEU A 540 -32.54 22.83 56.77
C LEU A 540 -31.49 23.36 55.78
N GLY A 541 -32.03 23.79 54.62
CA GLY A 541 -31.41 24.70 53.67
C GLY A 541 -31.69 26.19 53.93
N GLY A 542 -31.21 27.03 53.01
CA GLY A 542 -31.47 28.47 52.98
C GLY A 542 -30.88 29.11 51.72
N ASN A 543 -31.71 29.90 51.04
CA ASN A 543 -31.44 30.67 49.82
C ASN A 543 -31.94 32.10 50.11
N GLU A 544 -31.22 33.16 49.71
CA GLU A 544 -31.77 34.45 49.23
C GLU A 544 -30.69 35.50 48.90
N ARG A 545 -31.13 36.60 48.27
CA ARG A 545 -30.51 37.45 47.22
C ARG A 545 -30.64 38.95 47.60
N PHE A 546 -30.14 39.84 46.72
CA PHE A 546 -30.31 41.32 46.59
C PHE A 546 -29.17 42.20 47.19
N GLU A 547 -28.78 43.37 46.67
CA GLU A 547 -29.47 44.40 45.83
C GLU A 547 -28.46 45.37 45.13
N ASP A 548 -28.98 46.28 44.29
CA ASP A 548 -28.39 47.16 43.25
C ASP A 548 -27.76 48.51 43.71
N GLU A 549 -27.09 49.25 42.80
CA GLU A 549 -27.37 50.68 42.44
C GLU A 549 -26.46 51.24 41.29
N ASP A 550 -27.02 52.23 40.57
CA ASP A 550 -26.66 52.95 39.31
C ASP A 550 -25.37 53.85 39.39
N GLU A 551 -24.84 54.61 38.40
CA GLU A 551 -25.35 55.34 37.22
C GLU A 551 -24.15 55.89 36.37
N ASP A 552 -24.44 56.44 35.18
CA ASP A 552 -23.71 57.46 34.36
C ASP A 552 -23.12 57.14 32.96
N LYS A 553 -23.38 58.12 32.08
CA LYS A 553 -23.33 58.22 30.61
C LYS A 553 -21.98 58.75 30.09
N GLU A 554 -21.67 58.52 28.81
CA GLU A 554 -21.38 59.58 27.81
C GLU A 554 -21.13 59.03 26.39
N ASP A 555 -21.51 59.86 25.42
CA ASP A 555 -21.53 59.67 23.97
C ASP A 555 -20.13 59.62 23.31
N SER A 556 -20.03 58.99 22.13
CA SER A 556 -19.47 59.65 20.93
C SER A 556 -19.66 58.78 19.68
N ASP A 557 -20.30 59.41 18.72
CA ASP A 557 -20.30 59.09 17.29
C ASP A 557 -18.85 59.13 16.73
N GLU A 558 -18.56 58.31 15.72
CA GLU A 558 -17.87 58.77 14.51
C GLU A 558 -17.88 57.67 13.42
N ASP A 559 -18.73 57.96 12.43
CA ASP A 559 -18.62 57.72 11.00
C ASP A 559 -17.25 57.27 10.44
N ASP A 560 -17.29 56.34 9.47
CA ASP A 560 -16.78 56.66 8.12
C ASP A 560 -17.29 55.62 7.12
N ALA A 561 -18.40 55.99 6.48
CA ALA A 561 -18.67 55.65 5.09
C ALA A 561 -17.76 56.51 4.21
N PHE A 562 -17.16 55.93 3.17
CA PHE A 562 -16.73 56.71 2.01
C PHE A 562 -17.57 56.27 0.80
N GLU A 563 -18.38 57.22 0.35
CA GLU A 563 -19.16 57.20 -0.88
C GLU A 563 -18.28 57.30 -2.14
N GLU A 564 -18.86 56.79 -3.22
CA GLU A 564 -18.84 57.28 -4.62
C GLU A 564 -18.61 58.81 -4.72
N GLU A 565 -17.99 59.44 -5.71
CA GLU A 565 -18.05 59.43 -7.18
C GLU A 565 -16.85 60.33 -7.60
N ASP A 566 -16.22 60.20 -8.78
CA ASP A 566 -16.60 61.06 -9.90
C ASP A 566 -15.89 60.62 -11.20
N GLU A 567 -16.65 60.86 -12.25
CA GLU A 567 -16.40 60.79 -13.67
C GLU A 567 -15.13 61.54 -14.12
N ASP A 568 -14.51 61.07 -15.21
CA ASP A 568 -14.17 61.97 -16.31
C ASP A 568 -14.04 61.20 -17.63
N GLU A 569 -14.76 61.73 -18.61
CA GLU A 569 -14.86 61.34 -20.01
C GLU A 569 -13.55 61.58 -20.79
N ASP A 570 -13.47 60.86 -21.91
CA ASP A 570 -12.95 61.30 -23.22
C ASP A 570 -11.45 61.42 -23.53
N ASP A 571 -11.21 61.16 -24.83
CA ASP A 571 -10.08 61.53 -25.68
C ASP A 571 -8.81 60.63 -25.73
N ARG A 572 -8.86 59.57 -26.55
CA ARG A 572 -8.15 59.41 -27.86
C ARG A 572 -7.82 57.98 -28.29
#